data_AF-A0A6H1NTP0-F1
#
_entry.id   AF-A0A6H1NTP0-F1
#
_cell.length_a   1.000
_cell.length_b   1.000
_cell.length_c   1.000
_cell.angle_alpha   90.00
_cell.angle_beta   90.00
_cell.angle_gamma   90.00
#
_symmetry.space_group_name_H-M   'P 1'
#
loop_
_entity.id
_entity.type
_entity.pdbx_description
1 polymer ?
#
loop_
_entity_poly.entity_id
_entity_poly.type
_entity_poly.pdbx_seq_one_letter_code
_entity_poly.pdbx_strand_id
1 'polypeptide(L)' 'MQDGTKRLCTLMTEYDFPIEYIQDVLYRLGWHFLSGGRPTDDYVWTQVRYFENLIKYGKASKKEVIK' A
#
# COMPACT_ATOMS: atom_id res chain seq x y z
N MET A 1 -6.20 -15.56 3.50
CA MET A 1 -4.93 -14.82 3.35
C MET A 1 -4.73 -13.91 4.54
N GLN A 2 -3.48 -13.47 4.79
CA GLN A 2 -3.21 -12.44 5.79
C GLN A 2 -3.88 -11.11 5.38
N ASP A 3 -4.10 -10.23 6.34
CA ASP A 3 -4.69 -8.91 6.11
C ASP A 3 -3.71 -8.01 5.34
N GLY A 4 -4.02 -7.71 4.08
CA GLY A 4 -3.17 -6.92 3.21
C GLY A 4 -3.14 -5.43 3.59
N THR A 5 -4.17 -4.93 4.28
CA THR A 5 -4.22 -3.52 4.72
C THR A 5 -3.17 -3.25 5.78
N LYS A 6 -2.92 -4.22 6.68
CA LYS A 6 -1.83 -4.12 7.67
C LYS A 6 -0.47 -3.98 7.01
N ARG A 7 -0.21 -4.77 5.96
CA ARG A 7 1.05 -4.69 5.22
C ARG A 7 1.20 -3.35 4.48
N LEU A 8 0.13 -2.83 3.87
CA LEU A 8 0.13 -1.48 3.28
C LEU A 8 0.46 -0.41 4.33
N CYS A 9 -0.18 -0.45 5.50
CA CYS A 9 0.10 0.48 6.60
C CYS A 9 1.57 0.41 7.04
N THR A 10 2.14 -0.79 7.19
CA THR A 10 3.57 -0.97 7.49
C THR A 10 4.44 -0.31 6.41
N LEU A 11 4.17 -0.58 5.13
CA LEU A 11 4.93 0.01 4.03
C LEU A 11 4.87 1.53 4.06
N MET A 12 3.68 2.13 4.21
CA MET A 12 3.49 3.58 4.30
C MET A 12 4.14 4.21 5.54
N THR A 13 4.37 3.41 6.58
CA THR A 13 5.08 3.84 7.79
C THR A 13 6.59 3.79 7.58
N GLU A 14 7.10 2.79 6.87
CA GLU A 14 8.53 2.57 6.65
C GLU A 14 9.11 3.38 5.47
N TYR A 15 8.30 3.75 4.48
CA TYR A 15 8.75 4.38 3.24
C TYR A 15 7.97 5.65 2.92
N ASP A 16 8.67 6.62 2.35
CA ASP A 16 8.13 7.82 1.71
C ASP A 16 7.73 7.49 0.27
N PHE A 17 6.43 7.29 0.07
CA PHE A 17 5.86 7.18 -1.27
C PHE A 17 5.44 8.56 -1.77
N PRO A 18 5.69 8.88 -3.06
CA PRO A 18 5.05 10.00 -3.72
C PRO A 18 3.52 9.97 -3.57
N ILE A 19 2.92 11.13 -3.33
CA ILE A 19 1.52 11.27 -2.95
C ILE A 19 0.57 10.70 -4.01
N GLU A 20 0.93 10.79 -5.29
CA GLU A 20 0.17 10.28 -6.41
C GLU A 20 -0.06 8.77 -6.33
N TYR A 21 0.94 8.00 -5.88
CA TYR A 21 0.81 6.55 -5.74
C TYR A 21 -0.05 6.17 -4.54
N ILE A 22 0.02 6.96 -3.47
CA ILE A 22 -0.83 6.78 -2.29
C ILE A 22 -2.29 7.02 -2.66
N GLN A 23 -2.58 8.17 -3.30
CA GLN A 23 -3.94 8.53 -3.71
C GLN A 23 -4.55 7.47 -4.63
N ASP A 24 -3.79 6.97 -5.59
CA ASP A 24 -4.22 5.96 -6.55
C ASP A 24 -4.59 4.63 -5.85
N VAL A 25 -3.77 4.15 -4.90
CA VAL A 25 -4.10 2.95 -4.11
C VAL A 25 -5.30 3.18 -3.17
N LEU A 26 -5.37 4.33 -2.49
CA LEU A 26 -6.49 4.63 -1.60
C LEU A 26 -7.81 4.72 -2.37
N TYR A 27 -7.81 5.32 -3.57
CA TYR A 27 -8.99 5.36 -4.44
C TYR A 27 -9.46 3.96 -4.83
N ARG A 28 -8.54 3.11 -5.29
CA ARG A 28 -8.83 1.71 -5.66
C ARG A 28 -9.36 0.87 -4.50
N LEU A 29 -8.76 1.01 -3.32
CA LEU A 29 -9.19 0.29 -2.12
C LEU A 29 -10.54 0.82 -1.61
N GLY A 30 -10.77 2.12 -1.68
CA GLY A 30 -12.05 2.73 -1.33
C GLY A 30 -13.21 2.10 -2.11
N TRP A 31 -13.08 2.01 -3.44
CA TRP A 31 -14.09 1.35 -4.27
C TRP A 31 -14.28 -0.13 -3.95
N HIS A 32 -13.18 -0.84 -3.70
CA HIS A 32 -13.24 -2.26 -3.36
C HIS A 32 -13.99 -2.50 -2.05
N PHE A 33 -13.70 -1.74 -1.01
CA PHE A 33 -14.37 -1.88 0.29
C PHE A 33 -15.82 -1.39 0.25
N LEU A 34 -16.12 -0.32 -0.49
CA LEU A 34 -17.50 0.12 -0.73
C LEU A 34 -18.34 -0.95 -1.44
N SER A 35 -17.70 -1.80 -2.25
CA SER A 35 -18.34 -2.93 -2.94
C SER A 35 -18.45 -4.20 -2.10
N GLY A 36 -18.12 -4.15 -0.81
CA GLY A 36 -18.16 -5.30 0.10
C GLY A 36 -16.90 -6.18 0.11
N GLY A 37 -15.80 -5.70 -0.49
CA GLY A 37 -14.49 -6.34 -0.42
C GLY A 37 -13.95 -6.45 1.00
N ARG A 38 -13.03 -7.39 1.23
CA ARG A 38 -12.45 -7.65 2.56
C ARG A 38 -10.95 -7.36 2.58
N PRO A 39 -10.38 -6.96 3.74
CA PRO A 39 -8.94 -6.73 3.88
C PRO A 39 -8.04 -7.93 3.52
N THR A 40 -8.59 -9.14 3.52
CA THR A 40 -7.88 -10.38 3.19
C THR A 40 -8.01 -10.81 1.74
N ASP A 41 -8.71 -10.03 0.91
CA ASP A 41 -8.92 -10.36 -0.50
C ASP A 41 -7.63 -10.23 -1.31
N ASP A 42 -7.50 -11.07 -2.35
CA ASP A 42 -6.36 -11.04 -3.28
C ASP A 42 -6.13 -9.64 -3.87
N TYR A 43 -7.22 -8.91 -4.12
CA TYR A 43 -7.16 -7.56 -4.67
C TYR A 43 -6.43 -6.56 -3.74
N VAL A 44 -6.50 -6.75 -2.42
CA VAL A 44 -5.73 -5.91 -1.48
C VAL A 44 -4.25 -6.25 -1.60
N TRP A 45 -3.92 -7.53 -1.76
CA TRP A 45 -2.54 -7.99 -1.97
C TRP A 45 -1.94 -7.55 -3.30
N THR A 46 -2.73 -7.31 -4.34
CA THR A 46 -2.21 -6.68 -5.56
C THR A 46 -1.76 -5.24 -5.31
N GLN A 47 -2.44 -4.51 -4.42
CA GLN A 47 -2.01 -3.15 -4.02
C GLN A 47 -0.74 -3.18 -3.17
N VAL A 48 -0.60 -4.18 -2.28
CA VAL A 48 0.64 -4.41 -1.53
C VAL A 48 1.83 -4.61 -2.48
N ARG A 49 1.70 -5.51 -3.45
CA ARG A 49 2.77 -5.80 -4.43
C ARG A 49 3.11 -4.60 -5.29
N TYR A 50 2.12 -3.75 -5.57
CA TYR A 50 2.36 -2.49 -6.26
C TYR A 50 3.32 -1.58 -5.47
N PHE A 51 3.07 -1.39 -4.17
CA PHE A 51 3.99 -0.62 -3.30
C PHE A 51 5.37 -1.26 -3.17
N GLU A 52 5.44 -2.58 -3.04
CA GLU A 52 6.72 -3.30 -3.01
C GLU A 52 7.52 -3.11 -4.31
N ASN A 53 6.83 -3.05 -5.46
CA ASN A 53 7.46 -2.73 -6.73
C ASN A 53 7.94 -1.28 -6.81
N LEU A 54 7.18 -0.31 -6.28
CA LEU A 54 7.64 1.08 -6.21
C LEU A 54 8.94 1.19 -5.42
N ILE A 55 9.07 0.47 -4.30
CA ILE A 55 10.31 0.38 -3.54
C ILE A 55 11.41 -0.26 -4.40
N LYS A 56 11.14 -1.43 -4.99
CA LYS A 56 12.12 -2.17 -5.81
C LYS A 56 12.68 -1.35 -6.97
N TYR A 57 11.87 -0.49 -7.58
CA TYR A 57 12.26 0.35 -8.72
C TYR A 57 12.70 1.76 -8.31
N GLY A 58 12.98 1.99 -7.02
CA GLY A 58 13.54 3.26 -6.53
C GLY A 58 12.55 4.43 -6.61
N LYS A 59 11.25 4.15 -6.60
CA LYS A 59 10.17 5.15 -6.61
C LYS A 59 9.68 5.53 -5.20
N ALA A 60 10.24 4.91 -4.16
CA ALA A 60 10.01 5.26 -2.77
C ALA A 60 11.32 5.13 -1.98
N SER A 61 11.57 6.06 -1.06
CA SER A 61 12.73 6.03 -0.16
C SER A 61 12.33 5.51 1.21
N LYS A 62 13.24 4.81 1.89
CA LYS A 62 12.99 4.40 3.27
C LYS A 62 13.03 5.65 4.17
N LYS A 63 12.05 5.81 5.06
CA LYS A 63 12.02 6.92 6.00
C LYS A 63 13.22 6.85 6.93
N GLU A 64 13.87 7.98 7.15
CA GLU A 64 14.89 8.08 8.19
C GLU A 64 14.21 7.98 9.56
N VAL A 65 14.67 7.04 10.38
CA VAL A 65 14.25 6.99 11.78
C VAL A 65 14.96 8.14 12.48
N ILE A 66 14.24 9.24 12.68
CA ILE A 66 14.72 10.32 13.56
C ILE A 66 14.80 9.70 14.95
N LYS A 67 16.03 9.49 15.43
CA LYS A 67 16.32 8.98 16.77
C LYS A 67 16.14 10.06 17.82
#